data_AF-A0A2B7ZUZ9-F1
#
_entry.id   AF-A0A2B7ZUZ9-F1
#
_cell.length_a   1.000
_cell.length_b   1.000
_cell.length_c   1.000
_cell.angle_alpha   90.00
_cell.angle_beta   90.00
_cell.angle_gamma   90.00
#
_symmetry.space_group_name_H-M   'P 1'
#
loop_
_entity.id
_entity.type
_entity.pdbx_description
1 polymer ?
#
loop_
_entity_poly.entity_id
_entity_poly.type
_entity_poly.pdbx_seq_one_letter_code
_entity_poly.pdbx_strand_id
1 'polypeptide(L)'
;MRIRITIPKYISQALFFVAKVCKNPNFRLIFFSGAKAGNRQEKRGMDALRKTGKSKIKSCLKPPHMTLCRQFLLTSRSLSPMPENIKLSALLEKLQYAIHREFENQSFWVSARAMNVKKYESSRRCYLTLEENSHGNKTAEIRAVFWSNFYSEIEKFEKVGKQLFRDGVEIICKVRVRFHQVYGLSLEVTELDVAHALGTLEMEFQQTLDRLAKENPKDIKVIDGMYLTSNNQLPLPAIVKRIALITAPNSDGQRDFIQELKNNKHGYIFQTEEFLATIQGDAAADNLLEQLELAEKGNFDVVAMVRGGGSLSDFRPFNNYALARRMARFPIPILTGIGHDRNKSIADMMARELKTPTKVAAYLVDHNFEFENRLIQLKTAFQEAIENQLQQAKDHLRNARRIIKMASPDEIMKRGFALIKSEGKIIADPLLLKPGTETETYLQDEIILSHVSQKSKNEKRNYLS
;
A
#
# COMPACT_ATOMS: atom_id res chain seq x y z
N MET A 1 3.88 -19.47 -63.60
CA MET A 1 2.88 -18.53 -63.06
C MET A 1 2.49 -19.02 -61.67
N ARG A 2 3.10 -18.49 -60.59
CA ARG A 2 2.77 -18.85 -59.20
C ARG A 2 1.90 -17.74 -58.63
N ILE A 3 0.63 -18.04 -58.38
CA ILE A 3 -0.30 -17.15 -57.69
C ILE A 3 0.04 -17.22 -56.19
N ARG A 4 0.44 -16.09 -55.62
CA ARG A 4 0.63 -15.93 -54.17
C ARG A 4 -0.70 -15.46 -53.59
N ILE A 5 -1.38 -16.32 -52.84
CA ILE A 5 -2.55 -15.94 -52.05
C ILE A 5 -2.07 -15.64 -50.63
N THR A 6 -2.17 -14.38 -50.22
CA THR A 6 -1.85 -13.94 -48.85
C THR A 6 -3.09 -14.15 -47.99
N ILE A 7 -3.02 -15.04 -47.01
CA ILE A 7 -4.12 -15.30 -46.06
C ILE A 7 -3.89 -14.50 -44.76
N PRO A 8 -4.92 -13.82 -44.19
CA PRO A 8 -4.77 -13.05 -42.95
C PRO A 8 -4.44 -13.91 -41.72
N LYS A 9 -3.72 -13.32 -40.74
CA LYS A 9 -3.19 -13.94 -39.52
C LYS A 9 -4.19 -14.69 -38.60
N TYR A 10 -5.50 -14.57 -38.82
CA TYR A 10 -6.52 -15.24 -38.01
C TYR A 10 -6.79 -16.72 -38.36
N ILE A 11 -6.22 -17.22 -39.46
CA ILE A 11 -6.43 -18.62 -39.89
C ILE A 11 -5.31 -19.56 -39.39
N SER A 12 -4.27 -19.02 -38.75
CA SER A 12 -3.14 -19.83 -38.26
C SER A 12 -3.47 -20.68 -37.02
N GLN A 13 -4.46 -20.31 -36.21
CA GLN A 13 -4.78 -21.05 -34.97
C GLN A 13 -5.71 -22.26 -35.21
N ALA A 14 -6.55 -22.22 -36.24
CA ALA A 14 -7.45 -23.32 -36.57
C ALA A 14 -6.71 -24.56 -37.12
N LEU A 15 -5.58 -24.36 -37.82
CA LEU A 15 -4.80 -25.49 -38.35
C LEU A 15 -3.96 -26.21 -37.28
N PHE A 16 -3.61 -25.54 -36.18
CA PHE A 16 -2.83 -26.17 -35.11
C PHE A 16 -3.66 -27.19 -34.30
N PHE A 17 -4.97 -26.99 -34.23
CA PHE A 17 -5.88 -27.89 -33.51
C PHE A 17 -6.19 -29.16 -34.32
N VAL A 18 -6.30 -29.05 -35.65
CA VAL A 18 -6.59 -30.21 -36.54
C VAL A 18 -5.41 -31.19 -36.61
N ALA A 19 -4.17 -30.72 -36.44
CA ALA A 19 -2.99 -31.58 -36.48
C ALA A 19 -2.79 -32.44 -35.21
N LYS A 20 -3.36 -32.05 -34.06
CA LYS A 20 -3.17 -32.77 -32.78
C LYS A 20 -4.22 -33.85 -32.52
N VAL A 21 -5.35 -33.81 -33.24
CA VAL A 21 -6.46 -34.78 -33.11
C VAL A 21 -6.30 -35.97 -34.06
N CYS A 22 -5.56 -35.83 -35.17
CA CYS A 22 -5.30 -36.92 -36.11
C CYS A 22 -3.96 -37.59 -35.82
N LYS A 23 -3.95 -38.69 -35.03
CA LYS A 23 -2.82 -39.63 -34.97
C LYS A 23 -2.58 -40.26 -36.35
N ASN A 24 -1.76 -39.63 -37.18
CA ASN A 24 -1.34 -40.17 -38.47
C ASN A 24 0.20 -40.16 -38.57
N PRO A 25 0.89 -41.33 -38.58
CA PRO A 25 2.34 -41.41 -38.43
C PRO A 25 3.15 -40.99 -39.67
N ASN A 26 2.53 -40.51 -40.75
CA ASN A 26 3.22 -40.14 -41.99
C ASN A 26 3.38 -38.63 -42.22
N PHE A 27 3.06 -37.77 -41.25
CA PHE A 27 3.29 -36.32 -41.36
C PHE A 27 4.60 -35.91 -40.69
N ARG A 28 5.65 -35.70 -41.48
CA ARG A 28 6.85 -34.95 -41.06
C ARG A 28 6.71 -33.49 -41.51
N LEU A 29 6.58 -32.57 -40.56
CA LEU A 29 6.71 -31.14 -40.79
C LEU A 29 8.17 -30.72 -40.56
N ILE A 30 8.83 -30.29 -41.64
CA ILE A 30 10.15 -29.67 -41.60
C ILE A 30 9.94 -28.16 -41.37
N PHE A 31 10.45 -27.63 -40.26
CA PHE A 31 10.46 -26.21 -39.97
C PHE A 31 11.64 -25.54 -40.68
N PHE A 32 11.38 -24.48 -41.45
CA PHE A 32 12.39 -23.49 -41.80
C PHE A 32 12.13 -22.20 -41.02
N SER A 33 13.11 -21.80 -40.20
CA SER A 33 13.14 -20.49 -39.55
C SER A 33 13.59 -19.43 -40.55
N GLY A 34 13.02 -18.23 -40.45
CA GLY A 34 13.41 -17.10 -41.31
C GLY A 34 12.93 -15.78 -40.74
N ALA A 35 13.87 -15.01 -40.20
CA ALA A 35 13.69 -13.71 -39.61
C ALA A 35 13.78 -12.54 -40.62
N LYS A 36 13.08 -11.44 -40.28
CA LYS A 36 13.35 -10.00 -40.54
C LYS A 36 13.34 -9.39 -41.96
N ALA A 37 12.88 -8.13 -41.95
CA ALA A 37 12.97 -7.02 -42.93
C ALA A 37 12.07 -7.13 -44.19
N GLY A 38 11.48 -6.08 -44.77
CA GLY A 38 11.60 -4.64 -44.60
C GLY A 38 11.46 -3.97 -45.99
N ASN A 39 10.37 -3.23 -46.21
CA ASN A 39 10.12 -2.16 -47.21
C ASN A 39 10.48 -2.26 -48.72
N ARG A 40 9.54 -1.72 -49.52
CA ARG A 40 9.65 -1.07 -50.86
C ARG A 40 9.99 -1.93 -52.10
N GLN A 41 9.00 -2.09 -53.00
CA GLN A 41 9.00 -1.56 -54.40
C GLN A 41 7.86 -2.21 -55.22
N GLU A 42 6.78 -1.47 -55.41
CA GLU A 42 5.88 -1.61 -56.55
C GLU A 42 6.33 -0.64 -57.65
N LYS A 43 6.62 -1.15 -58.85
CA LYS A 43 6.25 -0.59 -60.17
C LYS A 43 7.18 -1.11 -61.29
N ARG A 44 6.52 -1.43 -62.42
CA ARG A 44 6.97 -1.54 -63.83
C ARG A 44 7.26 -2.94 -64.40
N GLY A 45 6.67 -3.18 -65.57
CA GLY A 45 6.92 -4.30 -66.48
C GLY A 45 5.61 -4.88 -67.08
N MET A 46 4.72 -4.05 -67.63
CA MET A 46 4.53 -3.84 -69.09
C MET A 46 4.04 -5.05 -69.88
N ASP A 47 2.79 -4.91 -70.34
CA ASP A 47 2.26 -5.25 -71.67
C ASP A 47 3.27 -5.75 -72.70
N ALA A 48 3.12 -7.02 -73.09
CA ALA A 48 3.41 -7.49 -74.45
C ALA A 48 2.68 -8.81 -74.72
N LEU A 49 2.14 -8.92 -75.94
CA LEU A 49 1.67 -10.15 -76.61
C LEU A 49 0.26 -10.65 -76.27
N ARG A 50 -0.73 -9.81 -76.59
CA ARG A 50 -2.02 -10.25 -77.12
C ARG A 50 -2.05 -9.94 -78.61
N LYS A 51 -1.80 -10.93 -79.49
CA LYS A 51 -2.32 -11.02 -80.88
C LYS A 51 -1.72 -12.20 -81.64
N THR A 52 -2.49 -12.68 -82.62
CA THR A 52 -2.33 -13.86 -83.49
C THR A 52 -2.71 -15.18 -82.79
N GLY A 53 -3.55 -16.06 -83.34
CA GLY A 53 -4.17 -16.12 -84.65
C GLY A 53 -4.46 -17.59 -84.94
N LYS A 54 -5.67 -17.88 -85.43
CA LYS A 54 -6.21 -19.22 -85.67
C LYS A 54 -5.42 -20.06 -86.69
N SER A 55 -5.49 -21.38 -86.49
CA SER A 55 -5.67 -22.47 -87.50
C SER A 55 -4.46 -23.19 -88.11
N LYS A 56 -4.73 -24.47 -88.46
CA LYS A 56 -3.94 -25.51 -89.14
C LYS A 56 -2.98 -26.25 -88.19
N ILE A 57 -3.03 -27.59 -88.03
CA ILE A 57 -2.98 -28.63 -89.07
C ILE A 57 -3.80 -29.86 -88.65
N LYS A 58 -4.57 -30.44 -89.60
CA LYS A 58 -5.16 -31.78 -89.55
C LYS A 58 -4.22 -32.78 -90.25
N SER A 59 -4.28 -34.03 -89.75
CA SER A 59 -4.06 -35.32 -90.44
C SER A 59 -2.69 -35.71 -90.97
N CYS A 60 -2.17 -36.84 -90.47
CA CYS A 60 -1.51 -37.88 -91.30
C CYS A 60 -1.62 -39.29 -90.65
N LEU A 61 -2.28 -40.19 -91.40
CA LEU A 61 -2.15 -41.65 -91.60
C LEU A 61 -2.05 -42.71 -90.45
N LYS A 62 -2.62 -43.86 -90.82
CA LYS A 62 -3.03 -45.13 -90.14
C LYS A 62 -1.91 -46.05 -89.55
N PRO A 63 -2.27 -47.10 -88.78
CA PRO A 63 -1.37 -47.99 -87.98
C PRO A 63 -0.96 -49.28 -88.76
N PRO A 64 -0.06 -50.18 -88.28
CA PRO A 64 -0.37 -51.19 -87.24
C PRO A 64 0.79 -51.76 -86.36
N HIS A 65 0.38 -52.45 -85.28
CA HIS A 65 0.98 -53.62 -84.58
C HIS A 65 2.34 -53.59 -83.82
N MET A 66 2.26 -54.01 -82.53
CA MET A 66 3.17 -54.87 -81.72
C MET A 66 3.23 -54.36 -80.27
N THR A 67 2.29 -54.72 -79.40
CA THR A 67 2.36 -55.87 -78.47
C THR A 67 3.67 -55.97 -77.68
N LEU A 68 3.75 -55.33 -76.50
CA LEU A 68 4.43 -55.82 -75.29
C LEU A 68 4.38 -54.75 -74.19
N CYS A 69 3.33 -54.79 -73.36
CA CYS A 69 3.38 -54.51 -71.92
C CYS A 69 1.97 -54.73 -71.33
N ARG A 70 1.58 -55.99 -71.28
CA ARG A 70 0.59 -56.50 -70.32
C ARG A 70 1.38 -56.80 -69.04
N GLN A 71 1.14 -56.04 -67.98
CA GLN A 71 0.94 -56.52 -66.61
C GLN A 71 0.70 -55.28 -65.71
N PHE A 72 -0.30 -55.36 -64.84
CA PHE A 72 -0.79 -54.30 -63.92
C PHE A 72 -1.87 -53.34 -64.45
N LEU A 73 -2.96 -53.92 -64.97
CA LEU A 73 -4.29 -53.40 -64.70
C LEU A 73 -4.74 -53.93 -63.33
N LEU A 74 -4.97 -53.02 -62.38
CA LEU A 74 -5.98 -53.02 -61.31
C LEU A 74 -5.48 -52.22 -60.11
N THR A 75 -5.57 -50.90 -60.22
CA THR A 75 -5.96 -50.08 -59.08
C THR A 75 -6.81 -48.96 -59.67
N SER A 76 -8.12 -49.12 -59.54
CA SER A 76 -9.09 -48.07 -59.72
C SER A 76 -8.71 -46.88 -58.84
N ARG A 77 -7.94 -45.93 -59.40
CA ARG A 77 -7.93 -44.56 -58.92
C ARG A 77 -9.29 -44.00 -59.29
N SER A 78 -10.24 -44.12 -58.37
CA SER A 78 -11.44 -43.29 -58.40
C SER A 78 -10.96 -41.85 -58.51
N LEU A 79 -11.43 -41.15 -59.54
CA LEU A 79 -11.36 -39.70 -59.56
C LEU A 79 -12.02 -39.23 -58.26
N SER A 80 -11.23 -38.65 -57.35
CA SER A 80 -11.79 -37.89 -56.24
C SER A 80 -12.64 -36.78 -56.86
N PRO A 81 -13.93 -36.69 -56.56
CA PRO A 81 -14.74 -35.59 -57.09
C PRO A 81 -14.10 -34.28 -56.63
N MET A 82 -14.07 -33.28 -57.52
CA MET A 82 -13.72 -31.91 -57.15
C MET A 82 -14.53 -31.51 -55.90
N PRO A 83 -13.96 -30.75 -54.95
CA PRO A 83 -14.65 -30.44 -53.71
C PRO A 83 -15.96 -29.71 -54.06
N GLU A 84 -17.08 -30.36 -53.77
CA GLU A 84 -18.40 -29.73 -53.85
C GLU A 84 -18.34 -28.43 -53.06
N ASN A 85 -18.86 -27.36 -53.66
CA ASN A 85 -18.88 -26.05 -53.02
C ASN A 85 -19.91 -26.12 -51.87
N ILE A 86 -19.44 -26.45 -50.67
CA ILE A 86 -20.28 -26.54 -49.47
C ILE A 86 -20.69 -25.12 -49.09
N LYS A 87 -22.00 -24.87 -48.95
CA LYS A 87 -22.52 -23.61 -48.40
C LYS A 87 -21.93 -23.38 -47.00
N LEU A 88 -21.57 -22.14 -46.66
CA LEU A 88 -21.02 -21.80 -45.34
C LEU A 88 -21.89 -22.33 -44.18
N SER A 89 -23.21 -22.30 -44.34
CA SER A 89 -24.16 -22.88 -43.37
C SER A 89 -23.96 -24.38 -43.17
N ALA A 90 -23.80 -25.16 -44.25
CA ALA A 90 -23.60 -26.60 -44.19
C ALA A 90 -22.22 -26.98 -43.59
N LEU A 91 -21.20 -26.13 -43.74
CA LEU A 91 -19.92 -26.32 -43.05
C LEU A 91 -20.05 -26.04 -41.54
N LEU A 92 -20.77 -24.98 -41.16
CA LEU A 92 -20.99 -24.62 -39.76
C LEU A 92 -21.89 -25.63 -39.03
N GLU A 93 -22.87 -26.23 -39.72
CA GLU A 93 -23.68 -27.34 -39.20
C GLU A 93 -22.83 -28.59 -38.93
N LYS A 94 -21.88 -28.92 -39.82
CA LYS A 94 -20.94 -30.03 -39.58
C LYS A 94 -20.04 -29.77 -38.37
N LEU A 95 -19.56 -28.54 -38.20
CA LEU A 95 -18.77 -28.15 -37.03
C LEU A 95 -19.61 -28.20 -35.75
N GLN A 96 -20.84 -27.70 -35.80
CA GLN A 96 -21.78 -27.77 -34.69
C GLN A 96 -22.04 -29.22 -34.28
N TYR A 97 -22.30 -30.11 -35.24
CA TYR A 97 -22.50 -31.53 -34.98
C TYR A 97 -21.27 -32.19 -34.36
N ALA A 98 -20.08 -31.91 -34.87
CA ALA A 98 -18.83 -32.47 -34.32
C ALA A 98 -18.57 -32.01 -32.88
N ILE A 99 -18.79 -30.72 -32.58
CA ILE A 99 -18.62 -30.17 -31.24
C ILE A 99 -19.70 -30.72 -30.29
N HIS A 100 -20.94 -30.79 -30.76
CA HIS A 100 -22.06 -31.31 -29.97
C HIS A 100 -21.84 -32.77 -29.59
N ARG A 101 -21.46 -33.63 -30.55
CA ARG A 101 -21.21 -35.05 -30.30
C ARG A 101 -20.17 -35.31 -29.21
N GLU A 102 -19.10 -34.50 -29.17
CA GLU A 102 -18.01 -34.69 -28.21
C GLU A 102 -18.28 -33.99 -26.86
N PHE A 103 -18.93 -32.83 -26.86
CA PHE A 103 -18.97 -31.94 -25.69
C PHE A 103 -20.37 -31.64 -25.12
N GLU A 104 -21.47 -32.09 -25.74
CA GLU A 104 -22.83 -31.73 -25.33
C GLU A 104 -23.16 -32.10 -23.86
N ASN A 105 -22.69 -33.26 -23.41
CA ASN A 105 -22.93 -33.75 -22.05
C ASN A 105 -21.70 -33.63 -21.13
N GLN A 106 -20.67 -32.92 -21.58
CA GLN A 106 -19.44 -32.75 -20.81
C GLN A 106 -19.37 -31.33 -20.23
N SER A 107 -18.95 -31.27 -18.98
CA SER A 107 -18.64 -30.01 -18.30
C SER A 107 -17.25 -30.11 -17.72
N PHE A 108 -16.48 -29.04 -17.82
CA PHE A 108 -15.09 -29.02 -17.41
C PHE A 108 -14.89 -27.96 -16.33
N TRP A 109 -14.07 -28.27 -15.34
CA TRP A 109 -13.55 -27.26 -14.44
C TRP A 109 -12.32 -26.62 -15.05
N VAL A 110 -12.33 -25.30 -15.16
CA VAL A 110 -11.23 -24.52 -15.72
C VAL A 110 -10.84 -23.43 -14.74
N SER A 111 -9.53 -23.25 -14.56
CA SER A 111 -8.96 -22.11 -13.86
C SER A 111 -8.54 -21.07 -14.90
N ALA A 112 -9.06 -19.85 -14.78
CA ALA A 112 -8.76 -18.77 -15.72
C ALA A 112 -9.00 -17.41 -15.07
N ARG A 113 -8.39 -16.37 -15.66
CA ARG A 113 -8.61 -14.98 -15.29
C ARG A 113 -9.73 -14.39 -16.14
N ALA A 114 -10.71 -13.76 -15.50
CA ALA A 114 -11.80 -13.04 -16.14
C ALA A 114 -11.34 -11.66 -16.62
N MET A 115 -11.50 -11.38 -17.92
CA MET A 115 -11.16 -10.12 -18.57
C MET A 115 -12.35 -9.62 -19.40
N ASN A 116 -12.44 -8.32 -19.66
CA ASN A 116 -13.54 -7.71 -20.43
C ASN A 116 -14.95 -8.05 -19.89
N VAL A 117 -15.10 -8.05 -18.56
CA VAL A 117 -16.32 -8.37 -17.84
C VAL A 117 -17.38 -7.30 -18.09
N LYS A 118 -18.44 -7.66 -18.82
CA LYS A 118 -19.60 -6.81 -19.11
C LYS A 118 -20.84 -7.40 -18.47
N LYS A 119 -21.31 -6.75 -17.40
CA LYS A 119 -22.54 -7.12 -16.70
C LYS A 119 -23.74 -6.37 -17.25
N TYR A 120 -24.79 -7.10 -17.58
CA TYR A 120 -26.07 -6.57 -18.02
C TYR A 120 -27.14 -6.95 -16.99
N GLU A 121 -27.23 -6.14 -15.93
CA GLU A 121 -28.08 -6.40 -14.75
C GLU A 121 -29.56 -6.58 -15.11
N SER A 122 -30.11 -5.74 -16.00
CA SER A 122 -31.51 -5.82 -16.44
C SER A 122 -31.88 -7.15 -17.11
N SER A 123 -30.90 -7.82 -17.74
CA SER A 123 -31.10 -9.10 -18.41
C SER A 123 -30.48 -10.29 -17.66
N ARG A 124 -29.84 -10.02 -16.51
CA ARG A 124 -29.03 -10.95 -15.71
C ARG A 124 -28.05 -11.77 -16.58
N ARG A 125 -27.30 -11.10 -17.46
CA ARG A 125 -26.28 -11.74 -18.29
C ARG A 125 -24.92 -11.11 -18.05
N CYS A 126 -23.86 -11.91 -18.05
CA CYS A 126 -22.49 -11.40 -18.00
C CYS A 126 -21.68 -12.01 -19.13
N TYR A 127 -21.07 -11.17 -19.95
CA TYR A 127 -20.13 -11.59 -20.99
C TYR A 127 -18.72 -11.27 -20.52
N LEU A 128 -17.80 -12.21 -20.70
CA LEU A 128 -16.40 -12.03 -20.35
C LEU A 128 -15.50 -12.85 -21.29
N THR A 129 -14.21 -12.66 -21.13
CA THR A 129 -13.17 -13.48 -21.72
C THR A 129 -12.42 -14.20 -20.60
N LEU A 130 -12.25 -15.51 -20.74
CA LEU A 130 -11.39 -16.31 -19.88
C LEU A 130 -9.99 -16.36 -20.50
N GLU A 131 -9.00 -15.92 -19.74
CA GLU A 131 -7.59 -15.91 -20.14
C GLU A 131 -6.74 -16.77 -19.20
N GLU A 132 -5.87 -17.58 -19.78
CA GLU A 132 -4.84 -18.31 -19.05
C GLU A 132 -3.48 -17.70 -19.37
N ASN A 133 -2.69 -17.40 -18.33
CA ASN A 133 -1.34 -16.87 -18.46
C ASN A 133 -0.36 -17.85 -17.81
N SER A 134 0.70 -18.19 -18.52
CA SER A 134 1.84 -18.97 -17.99
C SER A 134 3.13 -18.21 -18.29
N HIS A 135 3.97 -18.00 -17.28
CA HIS A 135 5.26 -17.29 -17.38
C HIS A 135 5.17 -15.92 -18.12
N GLY A 136 4.18 -15.10 -17.76
CA GLY A 136 4.01 -13.75 -18.30
C GLY A 136 3.43 -13.66 -19.73
N ASN A 137 3.20 -14.80 -20.40
CA ASN A 137 2.60 -14.85 -21.73
C ASN A 137 1.19 -15.47 -21.68
N LYS A 138 0.27 -14.89 -22.45
CA LYS A 138 -1.10 -15.38 -22.62
C LYS A 138 -1.09 -16.68 -23.43
N THR A 139 -1.46 -17.80 -22.79
CA THR A 139 -1.41 -19.15 -23.38
C THR A 139 -2.73 -19.55 -24.03
N ALA A 140 -3.86 -19.15 -23.45
CA ALA A 140 -5.19 -19.44 -23.97
C ALA A 140 -6.17 -18.29 -23.73
N GLU A 141 -7.10 -18.13 -24.66
CA GLU A 141 -8.19 -17.15 -24.59
C GLU A 141 -9.46 -17.74 -25.17
N ILE A 142 -10.57 -17.59 -24.45
CA ILE A 142 -11.88 -17.96 -24.98
C ILE A 142 -13.00 -17.09 -24.39
N ARG A 143 -14.02 -16.80 -25.19
CA ARG A 143 -15.20 -16.05 -24.74
C ARG A 143 -16.07 -16.90 -23.84
N ALA A 144 -16.53 -16.34 -22.73
CA ALA A 144 -17.43 -17.00 -21.80
C ALA A 144 -18.64 -16.13 -21.46
N VAL A 145 -19.75 -16.80 -21.13
CA VAL A 145 -21.03 -16.16 -20.84
C VAL A 145 -21.66 -16.78 -19.61
N PHE A 146 -22.07 -15.94 -18.65
CA PHE A 146 -23.04 -16.27 -17.63
C PHE A 146 -24.43 -15.89 -18.13
N TRP A 147 -25.28 -16.89 -18.33
CA TRP A 147 -26.70 -16.68 -18.64
C TRP A 147 -27.49 -16.37 -17.36
N SER A 148 -28.76 -15.96 -17.53
CA SER A 148 -29.69 -15.59 -16.45
C SER A 148 -29.75 -16.61 -15.32
N ASN A 149 -29.67 -17.89 -15.66
CA ASN A 149 -29.81 -19.00 -14.72
C ASN A 149 -28.59 -19.15 -13.79
N PHE A 150 -27.42 -18.62 -14.21
CA PHE A 150 -26.15 -18.74 -13.48
C PHE A 150 -25.61 -17.39 -13.02
N TYR A 151 -26.32 -16.29 -13.27
CA TYR A 151 -25.93 -14.96 -12.82
C TYR A 151 -25.89 -14.84 -11.29
N SER A 152 -26.72 -15.62 -10.59
CA SER A 152 -26.70 -15.71 -9.13
C SER A 152 -25.37 -16.22 -8.56
N GLU A 153 -24.56 -16.97 -9.34
CA GLU A 153 -23.22 -17.39 -8.92
C GLU A 153 -22.26 -16.20 -8.82
N ILE A 154 -22.39 -15.20 -9.70
CA ILE A 154 -21.65 -13.94 -9.58
C ILE A 154 -22.06 -13.20 -8.32
N GLU A 155 -23.37 -13.11 -8.04
CA GLU A 155 -23.86 -12.44 -6.83
C GLU A 155 -23.39 -13.15 -5.54
N LYS A 156 -23.35 -14.50 -5.55
CA LYS A 156 -22.78 -15.29 -4.45
C LYS A 156 -21.29 -15.02 -4.28
N PHE A 157 -20.53 -15.00 -5.38
CA PHE A 157 -19.12 -14.64 -5.36
C PHE A 157 -18.89 -13.25 -4.74
N GLU A 158 -19.71 -12.26 -5.11
CA GLU A 158 -19.59 -10.90 -4.58
C GLU A 158 -19.99 -10.78 -3.11
N LYS A 159 -21.03 -11.52 -2.69
CA LYS A 159 -21.51 -11.51 -1.30
C LYS A 159 -20.57 -12.26 -0.35
N VAL A 160 -20.13 -13.45 -0.74
CA VAL A 160 -19.28 -14.32 0.09
C VAL A 160 -17.83 -13.85 0.07
N GLY A 161 -17.30 -13.56 -1.13
CA GLY A 161 -15.93 -13.11 -1.30
C GLY A 161 -15.67 -11.64 -0.98
N LYS A 162 -16.73 -10.85 -0.70
CA LYS A 162 -16.67 -9.39 -0.50
C LYS A 162 -15.91 -8.64 -1.61
N GLN A 163 -15.77 -9.25 -2.79
CA GLN A 163 -15.02 -8.73 -3.92
C GLN A 163 -15.96 -8.60 -5.12
N LEU A 164 -15.92 -7.44 -5.78
CA LEU A 164 -16.67 -7.25 -7.02
C LEU A 164 -16.10 -8.12 -8.13
N PHE A 165 -16.98 -8.79 -8.87
CA PHE A 165 -16.62 -9.58 -10.04
C PHE A 165 -16.28 -8.61 -11.19
N ARG A 166 -15.00 -8.31 -11.40
CA ARG A 166 -14.51 -7.33 -12.38
C ARG A 166 -13.33 -7.90 -13.16
N ASP A 167 -12.79 -7.13 -14.10
CA ASP A 167 -11.60 -7.51 -14.84
C ASP A 167 -10.42 -7.81 -13.91
N GLY A 168 -9.69 -8.87 -14.22
CA GLY A 168 -8.50 -9.31 -13.49
C GLY A 168 -8.76 -10.36 -12.40
N VAL A 169 -10.02 -10.72 -12.13
CA VAL A 169 -10.35 -11.74 -11.13
C VAL A 169 -9.96 -13.13 -11.62
N GLU A 170 -9.19 -13.88 -10.84
CA GLU A 170 -8.95 -15.31 -11.08
C GLU A 170 -10.11 -16.13 -10.52
N ILE A 171 -10.66 -17.01 -11.36
CA ILE A 171 -11.80 -17.84 -11.02
C ILE A 171 -11.55 -19.28 -11.42
N ILE A 172 -12.07 -20.19 -10.60
CA ILE A 172 -12.26 -21.60 -10.96
C ILE A 172 -13.74 -21.76 -11.25
N CYS A 173 -14.06 -22.16 -12.48
CA CYS A 173 -15.44 -22.24 -12.91
C CYS A 173 -15.70 -23.50 -13.72
N LYS A 174 -16.93 -24.01 -13.60
CA LYS A 174 -17.43 -25.13 -14.39
C LYS A 174 -18.05 -24.59 -15.66
N VAL A 175 -17.57 -25.07 -16.80
CA VAL A 175 -17.95 -24.59 -18.12
C VAL A 175 -18.51 -25.69 -18.99
N ARG A 176 -19.42 -25.31 -19.89
CA ARG A 176 -19.90 -26.13 -21.01
C ARG A 176 -19.53 -25.48 -22.33
N VAL A 177 -19.15 -26.29 -23.30
CA VAL A 177 -18.80 -25.79 -24.63
C VAL A 177 -20.07 -25.54 -25.44
N ARG A 178 -20.20 -24.33 -26.01
CA ARG A 178 -21.30 -23.96 -26.91
C ARG A 178 -20.73 -23.47 -28.23
N PHE A 179 -21.39 -23.86 -29.32
CA PHE A 179 -21.07 -23.38 -30.65
C PHE A 179 -22.31 -22.79 -31.29
N HIS A 180 -22.22 -21.52 -31.69
CA HIS A 180 -23.27 -20.82 -32.40
C HIS A 180 -22.80 -20.46 -33.81
N GLN A 181 -23.62 -20.67 -34.83
CA GLN A 181 -23.26 -20.47 -36.22
C GLN A 181 -22.83 -19.02 -36.53
N VAL A 182 -23.42 -18.04 -35.84
CA VAL A 182 -23.12 -16.60 -36.02
C VAL A 182 -22.00 -16.09 -35.09
N TYR A 183 -21.92 -16.60 -33.86
CA TYR A 183 -21.06 -16.04 -32.81
C TYR A 183 -19.81 -16.87 -32.53
N GLY A 184 -19.73 -18.08 -33.11
CA GLY A 184 -18.61 -19.01 -32.96
C GLY A 184 -18.66 -19.82 -31.67
N LEU A 185 -17.47 -20.27 -31.25
CA LEU A 185 -17.25 -21.06 -30.05
C LEU A 185 -17.25 -20.17 -28.80
N SER A 186 -17.98 -20.57 -27.77
CA SER A 186 -17.99 -19.92 -26.47
C SER A 186 -18.14 -20.93 -25.35
N LEU A 187 -17.78 -20.51 -24.14
CA LEU A 187 -18.02 -21.25 -22.91
C LEU A 187 -19.24 -20.69 -22.17
N GLU A 188 -20.15 -21.57 -21.80
CA GLU A 188 -21.23 -21.27 -20.88
C GLU A 188 -20.74 -21.60 -19.46
N VAL A 189 -20.65 -20.59 -18.59
CA VAL A 189 -20.25 -20.81 -17.19
C VAL A 189 -21.47 -21.21 -16.38
N THR A 190 -21.44 -22.41 -15.79
CA THR A 190 -22.57 -22.98 -15.05
C THR A 190 -22.39 -22.91 -13.54
N GLU A 191 -21.15 -22.89 -13.05
CA GLU A 191 -20.85 -22.93 -11.62
C GLU A 191 -19.54 -22.18 -11.35
N LEU A 192 -19.47 -21.48 -10.22
CA LEU A 192 -18.25 -20.85 -9.72
C LEU A 192 -17.84 -21.54 -8.42
N ASP A 193 -16.58 -21.98 -8.36
CA ASP A 193 -16.02 -22.44 -7.10
C ASP A 193 -15.51 -21.23 -6.31
N VAL A 194 -16.41 -20.69 -5.49
CA VAL A 194 -16.12 -19.56 -4.59
C VAL A 194 -15.16 -19.97 -3.47
N ALA A 195 -15.16 -21.25 -3.06
CA ALA A 195 -14.37 -21.73 -1.93
C ALA A 195 -12.88 -21.89 -2.29
N HIS A 196 -12.57 -22.36 -3.50
CA HIS A 196 -11.18 -22.68 -3.88
C HIS A 196 -10.37 -21.47 -4.37
N ALA A 197 -11.02 -20.48 -5.01
CA ALA A 197 -10.35 -19.25 -5.45
C ALA A 197 -9.99 -18.32 -4.28
N LEU A 198 -10.85 -18.23 -3.26
CA LEU A 198 -10.59 -17.46 -2.04
C LEU A 198 -9.75 -18.24 -1.02
N GLY A 199 -9.97 -19.55 -0.89
CA GLY A 199 -9.24 -20.40 0.04
C GLY A 199 -7.74 -20.45 -0.27
N THR A 200 -7.33 -20.52 -1.54
CA THR A 200 -5.91 -20.62 -1.90
C THR A 200 -5.14 -19.34 -1.55
N LEU A 201 -5.67 -18.16 -1.90
CA LEU A 201 -5.02 -16.88 -1.60
C LEU A 201 -5.00 -16.57 -0.09
N GLU A 202 -6.09 -16.85 0.61
CA GLU A 202 -6.15 -16.67 2.07
C GLU A 202 -5.21 -17.66 2.78
N MET A 203 -5.12 -18.90 2.29
CA MET A 203 -4.16 -19.88 2.78
C MET A 203 -2.72 -19.41 2.54
N GLU A 204 -2.38 -18.92 1.34
CA GLU A 204 -1.04 -18.38 1.04
C GLU A 204 -0.70 -17.19 1.93
N PHE A 205 -1.66 -16.30 2.17
CA PHE A 205 -1.53 -15.15 3.06
C PHE A 205 -1.24 -15.60 4.49
N GLN A 206 -2.06 -16.51 5.02
CA GLN A 206 -1.90 -17.04 6.37
C GLN A 206 -0.62 -17.85 6.52
N GLN A 207 -0.28 -18.71 5.56
CA GLN A 207 0.98 -19.45 5.54
C GLN A 207 2.19 -18.53 5.57
N THR A 208 2.14 -17.41 4.85
CA THR A 208 3.22 -16.43 4.84
C THR A 208 3.37 -15.76 6.20
N LEU A 209 2.27 -15.38 6.85
CA LEU A 209 2.26 -14.82 8.20
C LEU A 209 2.78 -15.81 9.25
N ASP A 210 2.30 -17.05 9.22
CA ASP A 210 2.72 -18.10 10.14
C ASP A 210 4.22 -18.38 9.98
N ARG A 211 4.69 -18.43 8.72
CA ARG A 211 6.11 -18.59 8.40
C ARG A 211 6.94 -17.42 8.92
N LEU A 212 6.47 -16.18 8.77
CA LEU A 212 7.16 -14.99 9.26
C LEU A 212 7.36 -15.05 10.78
N ALA A 213 6.28 -15.33 11.53
CA ALA A 213 6.31 -15.44 12.99
C ALA A 213 7.20 -16.61 13.46
N LYS A 214 7.12 -17.77 12.79
CA LYS A 214 7.88 -18.96 13.17
C LYS A 214 9.37 -18.84 12.87
N GLU A 215 9.74 -18.30 11.71
CA GLU A 215 11.15 -18.19 11.29
C GLU A 215 11.87 -16.97 11.89
N ASN A 216 11.14 -15.94 12.33
CA ASN A 216 11.72 -14.69 12.84
C ASN A 216 11.19 -14.31 14.24
N PRO A 217 11.24 -15.21 15.24
CA PRO A 217 10.61 -14.99 16.55
C PRO A 217 11.27 -13.87 17.37
N LYS A 218 12.50 -13.46 17.01
CA LYS A 218 13.19 -12.33 17.64
C LYS A 218 12.55 -11.00 17.24
N ASP A 219 12.16 -10.89 15.98
CA ASP A 219 11.67 -9.66 15.38
C ASP A 219 10.16 -9.58 15.28
N ILE A 220 9.46 -10.72 15.31
CA ILE A 220 8.01 -10.81 15.11
C ILE A 220 7.42 -11.65 16.23
N LYS A 221 6.55 -11.05 17.03
CA LYS A 221 5.79 -11.72 18.10
C LYS A 221 4.31 -11.63 17.81
N VAL A 222 3.57 -12.70 18.10
CA VAL A 222 2.11 -12.70 18.02
C VAL A 222 1.54 -12.60 19.42
N ILE A 223 0.80 -11.52 19.69
CA ILE A 223 0.17 -11.24 20.99
C ILE A 223 -1.31 -10.96 20.70
N ASP A 224 -2.22 -11.74 21.32
CA ASP A 224 -3.67 -11.62 21.13
C ASP A 224 -4.13 -11.59 19.66
N GLY A 225 -3.44 -12.34 18.79
CA GLY A 225 -3.71 -12.37 17.35
C GLY A 225 -3.16 -11.17 16.56
N MET A 226 -2.46 -10.24 17.20
CA MET A 226 -1.78 -9.12 16.55
C MET A 226 -0.27 -9.39 16.41
N TYR A 227 0.30 -8.97 15.29
CA TYR A 227 1.73 -9.05 15.02
C TYR A 227 2.42 -7.81 15.57
N LEU A 228 3.25 -8.00 16.58
CA LEU A 228 4.12 -6.97 17.15
C LEU A 228 5.53 -7.19 16.62
N THR A 229 6.00 -6.29 15.76
CA THR A 229 7.35 -6.39 15.19
C THR A 229 8.37 -5.51 15.92
N SER A 230 9.66 -5.76 15.69
CA SER A 230 10.75 -4.86 16.10
C SER A 230 10.54 -3.45 15.55
N ASN A 231 10.12 -3.31 14.28
CA ASN A 231 9.86 -2.02 13.66
C ASN A 231 8.69 -1.27 14.32
N ASN A 232 7.58 -1.96 14.64
CA ASN A 232 6.46 -1.36 15.36
C ASN A 232 6.86 -0.75 16.71
N GLN A 233 7.91 -1.29 17.34
CA GLN A 233 8.41 -0.86 18.65
C GLN A 233 9.45 0.28 18.57
N LEU A 234 9.95 0.64 17.37
CA LEU A 234 10.97 1.69 17.25
C LEU A 234 10.39 3.07 17.57
N PRO A 235 10.89 3.80 18.57
CA PRO A 235 10.37 5.13 18.87
C PRO A 235 10.56 6.07 17.68
N LEU A 236 9.57 6.92 17.42
CA LEU A 236 9.78 8.06 16.52
C LEU A 236 10.69 9.08 17.22
N PRO A 237 11.57 9.77 16.47
CA PRO A 237 12.32 10.89 17.03
C PRO A 237 11.36 11.99 17.48
N ALA A 238 11.79 12.81 18.44
CA ALA A 238 10.94 13.86 19.02
C ALA A 238 10.39 14.84 17.97
N ILE A 239 11.15 15.07 16.90
CA ILE A 239 10.72 15.80 15.70
C ILE A 239 11.12 14.97 14.49
N VAL A 240 10.20 14.80 13.55
CA VAL A 240 10.48 14.21 12.24
C VAL A 240 10.75 15.32 11.24
N LYS A 241 11.89 15.26 10.55
CA LYS A 241 12.26 16.22 9.50
C LYS A 241 12.52 15.55 8.16
N ARG A 242 13.17 14.39 8.17
CA ARG A 242 13.65 13.69 6.96
C ARG A 242 12.87 12.42 6.74
N ILE A 243 12.19 12.34 5.61
CA ILE A 243 11.29 11.26 5.26
C ILE A 243 11.83 10.57 4.00
N ALA A 244 12.06 9.27 4.07
CA ALA A 244 12.21 8.44 2.88
C ALA A 244 10.83 8.00 2.40
N LEU A 245 10.39 8.47 1.23
CA LEU A 245 9.10 8.13 0.65
C LEU A 245 9.26 7.02 -0.39
N ILE A 246 8.80 5.81 -0.07
CA ILE A 246 8.74 4.70 -1.02
C ILE A 246 7.35 4.65 -1.64
N THR A 247 7.27 4.86 -2.96
CA THR A 247 5.99 4.95 -3.70
C THR A 247 6.17 4.70 -5.19
N ALA A 248 5.06 4.50 -5.91
CA ALA A 248 5.08 4.41 -7.36
C ALA A 248 5.22 5.80 -8.00
N PRO A 249 5.97 5.91 -9.11
CA PRO A 249 6.12 7.16 -9.84
C PRO A 249 4.78 7.63 -10.41
N ASN A 250 4.50 8.93 -10.26
CA ASN A 250 3.29 9.60 -10.72
C ASN A 250 1.99 9.00 -10.16
N SER A 251 2.02 8.37 -8.99
CA SER A 251 0.84 7.77 -8.37
C SER A 251 0.00 8.80 -7.60
N ASP A 252 -1.30 8.52 -7.41
CA ASP A 252 -2.16 9.36 -6.55
C ASP A 252 -1.60 9.42 -5.13
N GLY A 253 -1.13 8.29 -4.59
CA GLY A 253 -0.63 8.23 -3.22
C GLY A 253 0.65 9.04 -3.01
N GLN A 254 1.52 9.11 -4.02
CA GLN A 254 2.67 10.02 -4.02
C GLN A 254 2.21 11.48 -3.96
N ARG A 255 1.30 11.88 -4.86
CA ARG A 255 0.79 13.25 -4.92
C ARG A 255 0.09 13.67 -3.63
N ASP A 256 -0.81 12.82 -3.14
CA ASP A 256 -1.61 13.07 -1.94
C ASP A 256 -0.71 13.23 -0.71
N PHE A 257 0.27 12.33 -0.54
CA PHE A 257 1.22 12.40 0.58
C PHE A 257 2.05 13.69 0.55
N ILE A 258 2.63 14.03 -0.60
CA ILE A 258 3.46 15.22 -0.76
C ILE A 258 2.63 16.51 -0.60
N GLN A 259 1.41 16.54 -1.13
CA GLN A 259 0.52 17.69 -1.00
C GLN A 259 0.11 17.93 0.45
N GLU A 260 -0.25 16.87 1.18
CA GLU A 260 -0.63 16.95 2.59
C GLU A 260 0.53 17.49 3.44
N LEU A 261 1.76 17.01 3.22
CA LEU A 261 2.94 17.55 3.90
C LEU A 261 3.23 19.00 3.52
N LYS A 262 3.07 19.40 2.26
CA LYS A 262 3.35 20.79 1.81
C LYS A 262 2.29 21.79 2.30
N ASN A 263 1.04 21.37 2.34
CA ASN A 263 -0.10 22.24 2.69
C ASN A 263 -0.47 22.18 4.17
N ASN A 264 0.40 21.60 5.02
CA ASN A 264 0.12 21.46 6.44
C ASN A 264 -0.12 22.84 7.09
N LYS A 265 -1.18 22.91 7.92
CA LYS A 265 -1.65 24.16 8.56
C LYS A 265 -0.66 24.77 9.56
N HIS A 266 0.34 24.02 10.00
CA HIS A 266 1.32 24.43 11.00
C HIS A 266 2.61 25.02 10.40
N GLY A 267 2.77 24.94 9.07
CA GLY A 267 3.96 25.46 8.38
C GLY A 267 5.23 24.65 8.62
N TYR A 268 5.13 23.38 9.04
CA TYR A 268 6.30 22.51 9.21
C TYR A 268 6.92 22.18 7.86
N ILE A 269 8.25 22.12 7.82
CA ILE A 269 9.01 21.79 6.61
C ILE A 269 9.58 20.39 6.75
N PHE A 270 9.20 19.51 5.83
CA PHE A 270 9.69 18.14 5.73
C PHE A 270 10.59 18.00 4.52
N GLN A 271 11.79 17.44 4.72
CA GLN A 271 12.69 17.01 3.66
C GLN A 271 12.28 15.59 3.24
N THR A 272 11.64 15.49 2.09
CA THR A 272 11.19 14.20 1.55
C THR A 272 12.09 13.79 0.40
N GLU A 273 12.70 12.62 0.50
CA GLU A 273 13.44 11.98 -0.59
C GLU A 273 12.62 10.81 -1.14
N GLU A 274 12.47 10.75 -2.46
CA GLU A 274 11.56 9.82 -3.12
C GLU A 274 12.31 8.61 -3.67
N PHE A 275 11.94 7.43 -3.19
CA PHE A 275 12.45 6.13 -3.61
C PHE A 275 11.38 5.45 -4.46
N LEU A 276 11.50 5.63 -5.78
CA LEU A 276 10.47 5.22 -6.73
C LEU A 276 10.55 3.72 -6.99
N ALA A 277 9.45 3.01 -6.74
CA ALA A 277 9.37 1.57 -6.93
C ALA A 277 8.24 1.17 -7.90
N THR A 278 8.44 0.07 -8.63
CA THR A 278 7.36 -0.56 -9.39
C THR A 278 6.44 -1.33 -8.44
N ILE A 279 5.14 -1.01 -8.46
CA ILE A 279 4.12 -1.64 -7.58
C ILE A 279 3.34 -2.75 -8.32
N GLN A 280 3.73 -3.07 -9.55
CA GLN A 280 3.08 -4.10 -10.39
C GLN A 280 4.12 -4.99 -11.08
N GLY A 281 3.73 -6.24 -11.29
CA GLY A 281 4.56 -7.26 -11.95
C GLY A 281 5.38 -8.10 -10.97
N ASP A 282 5.97 -9.17 -11.49
CA ASP A 282 6.66 -10.19 -10.67
C ASP A 282 7.92 -9.64 -9.96
N ALA A 283 8.57 -8.62 -10.54
CA ALA A 283 9.77 -7.98 -9.98
C ALA A 283 9.46 -6.85 -8.97
N ALA A 284 8.19 -6.55 -8.70
CA ALA A 284 7.81 -5.41 -7.86
C ALA A 284 8.29 -5.55 -6.40
N ALA A 285 8.22 -6.76 -5.84
CA ALA A 285 8.67 -7.00 -4.47
C ALA A 285 10.20 -6.82 -4.31
N ASP A 286 10.98 -7.29 -5.30
CA ASP A 286 12.43 -7.13 -5.31
C ASP A 286 12.84 -5.66 -5.44
N ASN A 287 12.11 -4.90 -6.26
CA ASN A 287 12.37 -3.47 -6.42
C ASN A 287 12.03 -2.67 -5.15
N LEU A 288 10.92 -3.02 -4.45
CA LEU A 288 10.60 -2.43 -3.14
C LEU A 288 11.66 -2.74 -2.08
N LEU A 289 12.21 -3.95 -2.09
CA LEU A 289 13.32 -4.34 -1.22
C LEU A 289 14.58 -3.52 -1.49
N GLU A 290 14.95 -3.36 -2.77
CA GLU A 290 16.09 -2.53 -3.19
C GLU A 290 15.92 -1.07 -2.72
N GLN A 291 14.72 -0.50 -2.89
CA GLN A 291 14.42 0.85 -2.40
C GLN A 291 14.53 0.97 -0.87
N LEU A 292 14.10 -0.04 -0.11
CA LEU A 292 14.30 -0.08 1.34
C LEU A 292 15.79 -0.12 1.71
N GLU A 293 16.60 -0.89 0.99
CA GLU A 293 18.05 -0.96 1.23
C GLU A 293 18.76 0.35 0.91
N LEU A 294 18.32 1.07 -0.12
CA LEU A 294 18.82 2.41 -0.42
C LEU A 294 18.42 3.40 0.66
N ALA A 295 17.17 3.36 1.13
CA ALA A 295 16.68 4.22 2.21
C ALA A 295 17.46 3.99 3.52
N GLU A 296 17.84 2.76 3.85
CA GLU A 296 18.64 2.46 5.05
C GLU A 296 20.02 3.13 5.06
N LYS A 297 20.63 3.31 3.87
CA LYS A 297 21.94 3.96 3.73
C LYS A 297 21.87 5.48 3.88
N GLY A 298 20.67 6.06 3.77
CA GLY A 298 20.44 7.47 3.98
C GLY A 298 20.29 7.83 5.46
N ASN A 299 20.15 9.13 5.73
CA ASN A 299 19.96 9.64 7.08
C ASN A 299 18.52 10.14 7.22
N PHE A 300 17.59 9.20 7.41
CA PHE A 300 16.16 9.47 7.53
C PHE A 300 15.65 9.22 8.94
N ASP A 301 14.64 9.99 9.32
CA ASP A 301 13.99 9.90 10.62
C ASP A 301 12.87 8.86 10.59
N VAL A 302 12.25 8.70 9.42
CA VAL A 302 11.14 7.77 9.16
C VAL A 302 11.13 7.34 7.69
N VAL A 303 10.63 6.14 7.43
CA VAL A 303 10.27 5.68 6.08
C VAL A 303 8.75 5.68 5.95
N ALA A 304 8.24 6.36 4.93
CA ALA A 304 6.83 6.31 4.55
C ALA A 304 6.68 5.43 3.31
N MET A 305 5.99 4.30 3.43
CA MET A 305 5.65 3.44 2.29
C MET A 305 4.17 3.63 1.96
N VAL A 306 3.89 4.27 0.83
CA VAL A 306 2.53 4.69 0.48
C VAL A 306 2.14 4.21 -0.90
N ARG A 307 0.83 3.99 -1.08
CA ARG A 307 0.27 3.57 -2.36
C ARG A 307 -1.02 4.35 -2.65
N GLY A 308 -1.14 4.85 -3.88
CA GLY A 308 -2.38 5.45 -4.39
C GLY A 308 -3.41 4.42 -4.84
N GLY A 309 -4.65 4.88 -5.09
CA GLY A 309 -5.74 4.05 -5.59
C GLY A 309 -5.32 3.06 -6.68
N GLY A 310 -5.81 1.82 -6.59
CA GLY A 310 -5.36 0.74 -7.45
C GLY A 310 -6.19 -0.53 -7.33
N SER A 311 -5.89 -1.48 -8.21
CA SER A 311 -6.58 -2.77 -8.29
C SER A 311 -6.07 -3.75 -7.22
N LEU A 312 -6.80 -4.84 -6.96
CA LEU A 312 -6.34 -5.85 -5.99
C LEU A 312 -4.99 -6.48 -6.40
N SER A 313 -4.67 -6.54 -7.69
CA SER A 313 -3.38 -7.07 -8.16
C SER A 313 -2.17 -6.25 -7.69
N ASP A 314 -2.31 -4.95 -7.45
CA ASP A 314 -1.20 -4.13 -6.95
C ASP A 314 -0.99 -4.27 -5.42
N PHE A 315 -1.77 -5.13 -4.73
CA PHE A 315 -1.48 -5.57 -3.35
C PHE A 315 -0.49 -6.73 -3.28
N ARG A 316 -0.38 -7.56 -4.34
CA ARG A 316 0.43 -8.78 -4.31
C ARG A 316 1.89 -8.55 -3.89
N PRO A 317 2.61 -7.51 -4.36
CA PRO A 317 4.00 -7.29 -3.97
C PRO A 317 4.18 -7.04 -2.46
N PHE A 318 3.17 -6.45 -1.80
CA PHE A 318 3.18 -6.15 -0.37
C PHE A 318 2.86 -7.37 0.52
N ASN A 319 2.46 -8.49 -0.09
CA ASN A 319 2.29 -9.78 0.59
C ASN A 319 3.52 -10.68 0.45
N ASN A 320 4.61 -10.18 -0.14
CA ASN A 320 5.83 -10.97 -0.31
C ASN A 320 6.55 -11.21 1.03
N TYR A 321 6.93 -12.46 1.27
CA TYR A 321 7.64 -12.88 2.49
C TYR A 321 8.94 -12.09 2.73
N ALA A 322 9.78 -11.91 1.71
CA ALA A 322 11.08 -11.26 1.86
C ALA A 322 10.94 -9.77 2.22
N LEU A 323 9.99 -9.08 1.56
CA LEU A 323 9.64 -7.70 1.86
C LEU A 323 9.12 -7.54 3.29
N ALA A 324 8.12 -8.33 3.68
CA ALA A 324 7.54 -8.30 5.02
C ALA A 324 8.58 -8.58 6.11
N ARG A 325 9.42 -9.60 5.91
CA ARG A 325 10.54 -9.94 6.80
C ARG A 325 11.54 -8.79 6.92
N ARG A 326 11.78 -8.04 5.84
CA ARG A 326 12.69 -6.90 5.85
C ARG A 326 12.10 -5.72 6.63
N MET A 327 10.83 -5.41 6.38
CA MET A 327 10.11 -4.33 7.06
C MET A 327 10.04 -4.56 8.58
N ALA A 328 9.71 -5.77 9.02
CA ALA A 328 9.56 -6.11 10.44
C ALA A 328 10.80 -5.82 11.29
N ARG A 329 12.00 -5.91 10.70
CA ARG A 329 13.30 -5.68 11.38
C ARG A 329 14.03 -4.44 10.87
N PHE A 330 13.37 -3.61 10.08
CA PHE A 330 14.00 -2.42 9.51
C PHE A 330 14.39 -1.45 10.63
N PRO A 331 15.60 -0.87 10.63
CA PRO A 331 16.12 -0.11 11.77
C PRO A 331 15.54 1.31 11.90
N ILE A 332 14.87 1.81 10.85
CA ILE A 332 14.19 3.11 10.84
C ILE A 332 12.68 2.85 10.96
N PRO A 333 11.92 3.63 11.77
CA PRO A 333 10.47 3.45 11.86
C PRO A 333 9.80 3.51 10.48
N ILE A 334 8.96 2.52 10.15
CA ILE A 334 8.20 2.50 8.91
C ILE A 334 6.72 2.82 9.21
N LEU A 335 6.18 3.79 8.47
CA LEU A 335 4.75 4.07 8.41
C LEU A 335 4.20 3.60 7.06
N THR A 336 3.08 2.88 7.06
CA THR A 336 2.46 2.38 5.83
C THR A 336 1.11 3.02 5.57
N GLY A 337 0.90 3.39 4.31
CA GLY A 337 -0.38 3.88 3.77
C GLY A 337 -0.71 3.14 2.48
N ILE A 338 -0.69 1.79 2.53
CA ILE A 338 -0.84 0.92 1.37
C ILE A 338 -2.30 0.47 1.20
N GLY A 339 -2.94 0.03 2.29
CA GLY A 339 -4.26 -0.62 2.28
C GLY A 339 -5.41 0.24 2.81
N HIS A 340 -6.57 0.20 2.16
CA HIS A 340 -7.79 0.83 2.67
C HIS A 340 -8.53 -0.07 3.67
N ASP A 341 -9.59 0.43 4.33
CA ASP A 341 -10.33 -0.23 5.43
C ASP A 341 -10.75 -1.71 5.23
N ARG A 342 -10.73 -2.24 4.01
CA ARG A 342 -11.17 -3.61 3.71
C ARG A 342 -10.05 -4.58 3.33
N ASN A 343 -8.84 -4.11 3.04
CA ASN A 343 -7.74 -4.95 2.55
C ASN A 343 -6.41 -4.54 3.22
N LYS A 344 -5.94 -5.33 4.19
CA LYS A 344 -4.63 -5.15 4.82
C LYS A 344 -3.60 -6.03 4.11
N SER A 345 -2.42 -5.47 3.82
CA SER A 345 -1.30 -6.26 3.32
C SER A 345 -0.48 -6.85 4.46
N ILE A 346 0.32 -7.89 4.18
CA ILE A 346 1.29 -8.40 5.17
C ILE A 346 2.28 -7.29 5.55
N ALA A 347 2.71 -6.47 4.58
CA ALA A 347 3.56 -5.29 4.83
C ALA A 347 2.96 -4.32 5.87
N ASP A 348 1.65 -4.03 5.79
CA ASP A 348 0.96 -3.19 6.78
C ASP A 348 0.99 -3.79 8.18
N MET A 349 0.93 -5.13 8.28
CA MET A 349 0.99 -5.84 9.56
C MET A 349 2.39 -5.89 10.17
N MET A 350 3.44 -5.65 9.36
CA MET A 350 4.84 -5.67 9.81
C MET A 350 5.36 -4.29 10.23
N ALA A 351 4.56 -3.24 10.08
CA ALA A 351 4.94 -1.85 10.31
C ALA A 351 3.75 -1.07 10.90
N ARG A 352 3.85 0.26 11.00
CA ARG A 352 2.76 1.11 11.53
C ARG A 352 1.78 1.50 10.43
N GLU A 353 0.67 0.78 10.37
CA GLU A 353 -0.41 1.05 9.41
C GLU A 353 -1.22 2.32 9.75
N LEU A 354 -1.32 3.22 8.79
CA LEU A 354 -2.16 4.43 8.86
C LEU A 354 -3.22 4.49 7.75
N LYS A 355 -3.53 3.36 7.11
CA LYS A 355 -4.58 3.16 6.09
C LYS A 355 -4.38 3.94 4.78
N THR A 356 -4.21 5.25 4.81
CA THR A 356 -4.12 6.07 3.59
C THR A 356 -2.83 6.88 3.55
N PRO A 357 -2.32 7.21 2.35
CA PRO A 357 -1.17 8.11 2.21
C PRO A 357 -1.37 9.44 2.93
N THR A 358 -2.56 10.04 2.81
CA THR A 358 -2.92 11.29 3.51
C THR A 358 -2.86 11.15 5.03
N LYS A 359 -3.30 10.02 5.59
CA LYS A 359 -3.22 9.77 7.04
C LYS A 359 -1.79 9.57 7.51
N VAL A 360 -0.91 8.99 6.69
CA VAL A 360 0.52 8.92 7.02
C VAL A 360 1.10 10.33 7.12
N ALA A 361 0.84 11.20 6.15
CA ALA A 361 1.32 12.57 6.17
C ALA A 361 0.73 13.38 7.35
N ALA A 362 -0.58 13.29 7.58
CA ALA A 362 -1.25 13.95 8.70
C ALA A 362 -0.68 13.52 10.06
N TYR A 363 -0.44 12.22 10.25
CA TYR A 363 0.16 11.69 11.47
C TYR A 363 1.56 12.28 11.75
N LEU A 364 2.38 12.48 10.71
CA LEU A 364 3.70 13.11 10.85
C LEU A 364 3.59 14.60 11.23
N VAL A 365 2.60 15.29 10.68
CA VAL A 365 2.29 16.68 11.03
C VAL A 365 1.83 16.78 12.48
N ASP A 366 0.89 15.92 12.89
CA ASP A 366 0.34 15.87 14.25
C ASP A 366 1.44 15.54 15.28
N HIS A 367 2.34 14.59 14.96
CA HIS A 367 3.49 14.24 15.81
C HIS A 367 4.39 15.45 16.10
N ASN A 368 4.73 16.24 15.07
CA ASN A 368 5.52 17.46 15.25
C ASN A 368 4.75 18.54 16.03
N PHE A 369 3.43 18.62 15.84
CA PHE A 369 2.56 19.56 16.56
C PHE A 369 2.43 19.23 18.04
N GLU A 370 2.31 17.95 18.40
CA GLU A 370 2.33 17.52 19.81
C GLU A 370 3.63 17.91 20.51
N PHE A 371 4.76 17.78 19.81
CA PHE A 371 6.05 18.22 20.34
C PHE A 371 6.11 19.74 20.54
N GLU A 372 5.63 20.54 19.59
CA GLU A 372 5.55 21.99 19.72
C GLU A 372 4.67 22.40 20.92
N ASN A 373 3.49 21.80 21.06
CA ASN A 373 2.60 22.08 22.19
C ASN A 373 3.26 21.77 23.53
N ARG A 374 3.98 20.65 23.62
CA ARG A 374 4.72 20.30 24.85
C ARG A 374 5.82 21.33 25.15
N LEU A 375 6.52 21.84 24.14
CA LEU A 375 7.50 22.91 24.32
C LEU A 375 6.86 24.21 24.82
N ILE A 376 5.70 24.60 24.27
CA ILE A 376 4.97 25.78 24.72
C ILE A 376 4.53 25.63 26.17
N GLN A 377 3.97 24.48 26.55
CA GLN A 377 3.58 24.21 27.94
C GLN A 377 4.76 24.26 28.90
N LEU A 378 5.90 23.65 28.53
CA LEU A 378 7.12 23.71 29.32
C LEU A 378 7.63 25.15 29.48
N LYS A 379 7.56 25.96 28.42
CA LYS A 379 7.92 27.37 28.48
C LYS A 379 7.04 28.14 29.47
N THR A 380 5.72 27.97 29.40
CA THR A 380 4.78 28.63 30.32
C THR A 380 5.03 28.21 31.76
N ALA A 381 5.15 26.91 32.03
CA ALA A 381 5.44 26.39 33.37
C ALA A 381 6.77 26.92 33.92
N PHE A 382 7.79 27.05 33.05
CA PHE A 382 9.08 27.62 33.42
C PHE A 382 8.99 29.10 33.78
N GLN A 383 8.22 29.88 33.03
CA GLN A 383 7.98 31.31 33.32
C GLN A 383 7.26 31.49 34.66
N GLU A 384 6.19 30.73 34.90
CA GLU A 384 5.44 30.76 36.17
C GLU A 384 6.33 30.38 37.36
N ALA A 385 7.18 29.35 37.19
CA ALA A 385 8.11 28.93 38.24
C ALA A 385 9.12 30.04 38.58
N ILE A 386 9.65 30.74 37.58
CA ILE A 386 10.57 31.87 37.79
C ILE A 386 9.86 33.03 38.50
N GLU A 387 8.66 33.40 38.06
CA GLU A 387 7.89 34.49 38.66
C GLU A 387 7.58 34.20 40.13
N ASN A 388 7.13 32.98 40.42
CA ASN A 388 6.86 32.53 41.79
C ASN A 388 8.14 32.56 42.65
N GLN A 389 9.26 32.07 42.13
CA GLN A 389 10.53 32.07 42.86
C GLN A 389 11.02 33.50 43.14
N LEU A 390 10.91 34.40 42.16
CA LEU A 390 11.29 35.80 42.32
C LEU A 390 10.39 36.52 43.32
N GLN A 391 9.09 36.24 43.30
CA GLN A 391 8.13 36.81 44.25
C GLN A 391 8.42 36.35 45.68
N GLN A 392 8.66 35.05 45.88
CA GLN A 392 9.06 34.51 47.19
C GLN A 392 10.36 35.14 47.71
N ALA A 393 11.35 35.36 46.84
CA ALA A 393 12.59 36.02 47.22
C ALA A 393 12.37 37.50 47.63
N LYS A 394 11.52 38.22 46.88
CA LYS A 394 11.14 39.60 47.21
C LYS A 394 10.39 39.69 48.54
N ASP A 395 9.48 38.76 48.80
CA ASP A 395 8.71 38.74 50.05
C ASP A 395 9.59 38.39 51.25
N HIS A 396 10.54 37.47 51.10
CA HIS A 396 11.57 37.23 52.11
C HIS A 396 12.39 38.49 52.40
N LEU A 397 12.87 39.19 51.37
CA LEU A 397 13.63 40.43 51.54
C LEU A 397 12.79 41.53 52.20
N ARG A 398 11.51 41.67 51.82
CA ARG A 398 10.59 42.64 52.41
C ARG A 398 10.33 42.33 53.88
N ASN A 399 10.14 41.06 54.22
CA ASN A 399 9.94 40.62 55.60
C ASN A 399 11.20 40.85 56.44
N ALA A 400 12.37 40.48 55.95
CA ALA A 400 13.64 40.76 56.62
C ALA A 400 13.84 42.26 56.86
N ARG A 401 13.58 43.10 55.85
CA ARG A 401 13.62 44.56 55.97
C ARG A 401 12.63 45.08 57.01
N ARG A 402 11.43 44.52 57.07
CA ARG A 402 10.40 44.90 58.07
C ARG A 402 10.86 44.55 59.49
N ILE A 403 11.42 43.36 59.70
CA ILE A 403 11.93 42.93 61.00
C ILE A 403 13.06 43.87 61.46
N ILE A 404 14.03 44.15 60.59
CA ILE A 404 15.14 45.07 60.89
C ILE A 404 14.61 46.47 61.25
N LYS A 405 13.64 47.00 60.48
CA LYS A 405 12.99 48.29 60.80
C LYS A 405 12.27 48.26 62.15
N MET A 406 11.58 47.19 62.49
CA MET A 406 10.87 47.09 63.76
C MET A 406 11.80 46.93 64.96
N ALA A 407 13.01 46.41 64.75
CA ALA A 407 14.05 46.30 65.76
C ALA A 407 14.94 47.54 65.87
N SER A 408 14.75 48.56 65.02
CA SER A 408 15.57 49.76 65.10
C SER A 408 15.25 50.56 66.37
N PRO A 409 16.26 51.04 67.11
CA PRO A 409 16.05 51.83 68.33
C PRO A 409 15.12 53.02 68.11
N ASP A 410 15.23 53.71 66.98
CA ASP A 410 14.40 54.87 66.65
C ASP A 410 12.90 54.52 66.52
N GLU A 411 12.57 53.39 65.89
CA GLU A 411 11.17 52.95 65.76
C GLU A 411 10.62 52.38 67.06
N ILE A 412 11.48 51.79 67.90
CA ILE A 412 11.12 51.38 69.25
C ILE A 412 10.82 52.62 70.11
N MET A 413 11.67 53.65 70.07
CA MET A 413 11.47 54.89 70.82
C MET A 413 10.20 55.64 70.37
N LYS A 414 9.90 55.69 69.07
CA LYS A 414 8.64 56.24 68.53
C LYS A 414 7.37 55.58 69.07
N ARG A 415 7.44 54.31 69.49
CA ARG A 415 6.29 53.58 70.06
C ARG A 415 6.07 53.85 71.55
N GLY A 416 6.81 54.80 72.12
CA GLY A 416 6.69 55.19 73.53
C GLY A 416 7.55 54.36 74.48
N PHE A 417 8.50 53.58 73.95
CA PHE A 417 9.52 52.94 74.77
C PHE A 417 10.64 53.96 75.08
N ALA A 418 11.24 53.84 76.26
CA ALA A 418 12.36 54.67 76.69
C ALA A 418 13.58 53.80 76.99
N LEU A 419 14.77 54.33 76.72
CA LEU A 419 16.04 53.70 77.11
C LEU A 419 16.51 54.34 78.41
N ILE A 420 16.67 53.53 79.46
CA ILE A 420 17.18 54.00 80.75
C ILE A 420 18.67 53.69 80.82
N LYS A 421 19.49 54.71 81.04
CA LYS A 421 20.91 54.58 81.35
C LYS A 421 21.21 55.02 82.78
N SER A 422 22.24 54.43 83.36
CA SER A 422 22.86 54.89 84.60
C SER A 422 24.38 54.76 84.42
N GLU A 423 25.13 55.81 84.81
CA GLU A 423 26.59 55.87 84.62
C GLU A 423 27.05 55.53 83.18
N GLY A 424 26.30 56.01 82.18
CA GLY A 424 26.58 55.78 80.75
C GLY A 424 26.25 54.37 80.21
N LYS A 425 25.75 53.44 81.05
CA LYS A 425 25.38 52.07 80.64
C LYS A 425 23.86 51.88 80.57
N ILE A 426 23.38 51.16 79.55
CA ILE A 426 21.95 50.81 79.41
C ILE A 426 21.58 49.80 80.49
N ILE A 427 20.52 50.08 81.24
CA ILE A 427 20.05 49.24 82.34
C ILE A 427 18.83 48.43 81.89
N ALA A 428 19.02 47.13 81.67
CA ALA A 428 17.93 46.20 81.34
C ALA A 428 17.41 45.43 82.57
N ASP A 429 18.24 45.26 83.60
CA ASP A 429 17.87 44.60 84.85
C ASP A 429 17.52 45.65 85.92
N PRO A 430 16.26 45.69 86.40
CA PRO A 430 15.85 46.60 87.46
C PRO A 430 16.66 46.45 88.75
N LEU A 431 17.29 45.31 89.03
CA LEU A 431 18.09 45.09 90.24
C LEU A 431 19.31 46.02 90.34
N LEU A 432 19.80 46.53 89.22
CA LEU A 432 20.94 47.43 89.14
C LEU A 432 20.60 48.88 89.56
N LEU A 433 19.31 49.23 89.64
CA LEU A 433 18.85 50.53 90.11
C LEU A 433 18.50 50.49 91.60
N LYS A 434 19.25 51.24 92.41
CA LYS A 434 19.02 51.43 93.85
C LYS A 434 18.43 52.83 94.12
N PRO A 435 17.63 53.03 95.17
CA PRO A 435 17.24 54.37 95.60
C PRO A 435 18.46 55.28 95.79
N GLY A 436 18.40 56.51 95.27
CA GLY A 436 19.50 57.48 95.21
C GLY A 436 20.35 57.44 93.94
N THR A 437 20.16 56.46 93.05
CA THR A 437 20.92 56.36 91.78
C THR A 437 20.42 57.39 90.77
N GLU A 438 21.33 58.10 90.11
CA GLU A 438 21.01 58.96 88.96
C GLU A 438 20.80 58.14 87.68
N THR A 439 19.79 58.53 86.91
CA THR A 439 19.35 57.86 85.69
C THR A 439 19.08 58.88 84.60
N GLU A 440 19.44 58.50 83.37
CA GLU A 440 19.15 59.24 82.16
C GLU A 440 18.11 58.44 81.36
N THR A 441 16.93 58.99 81.16
CA THR A 441 15.88 58.38 80.34
C THR A 441 15.90 59.02 78.97
N TYR A 442 16.33 58.24 77.98
CA TYR A 442 16.34 58.65 76.58
C TYR A 442 14.99 58.31 75.95
N LEU A 443 14.26 59.35 75.57
CA LEU A 443 13.08 59.28 74.72
C LEU A 443 13.48 59.63 73.29
N GLN A 444 12.53 59.59 72.36
CA GLN A 444 12.80 59.79 70.93
C GLN A 444 13.57 61.08 70.64
N ASP A 445 13.13 62.21 71.22
CA ASP A 445 13.67 63.53 70.91
C ASP A 445 14.21 64.26 72.16
N GLU A 446 14.12 63.66 73.35
CA GLU A 446 14.47 64.29 74.62
C GLU A 446 15.17 63.32 75.59
N ILE A 447 16.01 63.88 76.46
CA ILE A 447 16.67 63.14 77.55
C ILE A 447 16.17 63.72 78.88
N ILE A 448 15.57 62.87 79.71
CA ILE A 448 15.09 63.23 81.04
C ILE A 448 16.10 62.73 82.08
N LEU A 449 16.66 63.65 82.86
CA LEU A 449 17.50 63.33 84.02
C LEU A 449 16.60 63.09 85.24
N SER A 450 16.83 62.00 85.96
CA SER A 450 16.00 61.59 87.10
C SER A 450 16.82 60.85 88.13
N HIS A 451 16.42 60.92 89.40
CA HIS A 451 17.00 60.11 90.48
C HIS A 451 15.95 59.12 91.00
N VAL A 452 16.37 57.90 91.34
CA VAL A 452 15.47 56.88 91.86
C VAL A 452 15.10 57.22 93.31
N SER A 453 13.88 57.67 93.57
CA SER A 453 13.43 57.99 94.93
C SER A 453 12.99 56.76 95.71
N GLN A 454 12.26 55.84 95.06
CA GLN A 454 11.71 54.63 95.69
C GLN A 454 11.59 53.50 94.65
N LYS A 455 11.64 52.25 95.12
CA LYS A 455 11.46 51.05 94.31
C LYS A 455 10.37 50.16 94.89
N SER A 456 9.34 49.87 94.11
CA SER A 456 8.28 48.93 94.44
C SER A 456 8.24 47.82 93.39
N LYS A 457 7.75 46.62 93.76
CA LYS A 457 7.53 45.55 92.79
C LYS A 457 6.30 45.90 91.94
N ASN A 458 6.42 45.73 90.63
CA ASN A 458 5.31 45.93 89.73
C ASN A 458 4.31 44.75 89.86
N GLU A 459 3.20 44.98 90.55
CA GLU A 459 2.19 43.96 90.86
C GLU A 459 1.42 43.45 89.63
N LYS A 460 1.50 44.14 88.48
CA LYS A 460 0.79 43.77 87.24
C LYS A 460 1.39 42.60 86.44
N ARG A 461 2.46 41.95 86.92
CA ARG A 461 3.15 40.88 86.17
C ARG A 461 2.49 39.49 86.25
N ASN A 462 1.38 39.34 86.98
CA ASN A 462 0.67 38.06 87.20
C ASN A 462 -0.40 37.70 86.15
N TYR A 463 -0.49 38.38 85.01
CA TYR A 463 -1.54 38.09 83.98
C TYR A 463 -1.10 37.15 82.84
N LEU A 464 0.01 36.42 83.00
CA LEU A 464 0.44 35.40 82.03
C LEU A 464 0.93 34.16 82.79
N SER A 465 -0.01 33.33 83.23
CA SER A 465 0.19 31.93 83.60
C SER A 465 -0.80 31.07 82.81
#